data_AF-A0A7K2N3Q1-F1
#
_entry.id   AF-A0A7K2N3Q1-F1
#
_cell.length_a   1.000
_cell.length_b   1.000
_cell.length_c   1.000
_cell.angle_alpha   90.00
_cell.angle_beta   90.00
_cell.angle_gamma   90.00
#
_symmetry.space_group_name_H-M   'P 1'
#
loop_
_entity.id
_entity.type
_entity.pdbx_description
1 polymer ?
#
loop_
_entity_poly.entity_id
_entity_poly.type
_entity_poly.pdbx_seq_one_letter_code
_entity_poly.pdbx_strand_id
1 'polypeptide(L)'
;NIGARLCEGGTWRHLVSRPGIVGTHRPTTLREEKTAWADDRVLVLHSDGLPSRWSPTSDTCRPATDPAVTAAVTIRDASSPARPVRDDTAVAVLVPTPPDGP
;
A
#
# COMPACT_ATOMS: atom_id res chain seq x y z
N ASN A 1 4.43 -8.50 -8.33
CA ASN A 1 4.08 -8.88 -6.93
C ASN A 1 3.37 -7.70 -6.27
N ILE A 2 2.49 -7.90 -5.28
CA ILE A 2 1.82 -6.81 -4.55
C ILE A 2 2.33 -6.76 -3.10
N GLY A 3 2.89 -5.64 -2.68
CA GLY A 3 3.17 -5.32 -1.28
C GLY A 3 2.04 -4.49 -0.67
N ALA A 4 1.90 -4.54 0.66
CA ALA A 4 0.83 -3.85 1.36
C ALA A 4 1.30 -3.24 2.69
N ARG A 5 0.86 -2.01 2.96
CA ARG A 5 1.12 -1.25 4.19
C ARG A 5 -0.21 -0.77 4.75
N LEU A 6 -0.55 -1.18 5.96
CA LEU A 6 -1.71 -0.69 6.69
C LEU A 6 -1.25 0.29 7.76
N CYS A 7 -1.88 1.46 7.83
CA CYS A 7 -1.74 2.34 8.96
C CYS A 7 -2.90 2.18 9.95
N GLU A 8 -2.55 2.18 11.24
CA GLU A 8 -3.45 2.09 12.38
C GLU A 8 -2.85 2.92 13.52
N GLY A 9 -3.62 3.85 14.11
CA GLY A 9 -3.13 4.67 15.20
C GLY A 9 -1.82 5.42 14.90
N GLY A 10 -1.63 5.88 13.65
CA GLY A 10 -0.40 6.57 13.23
C GLY A 10 0.79 5.66 12.91
N THR A 11 0.66 4.33 13.08
CA THR A 11 1.74 3.36 12.91
C THR A 11 1.53 2.49 11.68
N TRP A 12 2.59 2.31 10.89
CA TRP A 12 2.58 1.46 9.70
C TRP A 12 2.94 0.02 10.01
N ARG A 13 2.07 -0.89 9.57
CA ARG A 13 2.25 -2.34 9.60
C ARG A 13 2.36 -2.89 8.19
N HIS A 14 3.29 -3.81 7.96
CA HIS A 14 3.40 -4.52 6.68
C HIS A 14 2.44 -5.70 6.63
N LEU A 15 1.69 -5.85 5.54
CA LEU A 15 0.93 -7.07 5.25
C LEU A 15 1.76 -7.89 4.26
N VAL A 16 2.17 -9.09 4.68
CA VAL A 16 3.19 -9.87 3.97
C VAL A 16 2.56 -10.62 2.80
N SER A 17 2.95 -10.25 1.58
CA SER A 17 2.70 -11.07 0.39
C SER A 17 3.58 -12.32 0.38
N ARG A 18 3.04 -13.43 -0.12
CA ARG A 18 3.77 -14.69 -0.25
C ARG A 18 4.21 -14.91 -1.70
N PRO A 19 5.38 -15.54 -1.90
CA PRO A 19 5.85 -15.85 -3.24
C PRO A 19 4.90 -16.81 -3.96
N GLY A 20 4.66 -16.55 -5.23
CA GLY A 20 3.83 -17.37 -6.10
C GLY A 20 3.36 -16.57 -7.32
N ILE A 21 3.26 -17.23 -8.47
CA ILE A 21 2.66 -16.64 -9.67
C ILE A 21 1.35 -17.39 -9.91
N VAL A 22 0.25 -16.65 -9.91
CA VAL A 22 -1.08 -17.20 -10.18
C VAL A 22 -1.06 -17.91 -11.53
N GLY A 23 -1.51 -19.17 -11.55
CA GLY A 23 -1.56 -19.99 -12.78
C GLY A 23 -0.31 -20.82 -13.08
N THR A 24 0.85 -20.56 -12.46
CA THR A 24 2.05 -21.42 -12.63
C THR A 24 2.32 -22.29 -11.42
N HIS A 25 2.14 -21.74 -10.22
CA HIS A 25 2.25 -22.45 -8.95
C HIS A 25 1.01 -22.12 -8.13
N ARG A 26 0.14 -23.12 -7.93
CA ARG A 26 -1.03 -22.97 -7.06
C ARG A 26 -0.66 -23.45 -5.66
N PRO A 27 -0.55 -22.55 -4.67
CA PRO A 27 -0.39 -22.97 -3.29
C PRO A 27 -1.57 -23.86 -2.89
N THR A 28 -1.30 -24.97 -2.21
CA THR A 28 -2.33 -25.90 -1.72
C THR A 28 -3.31 -25.21 -0.75
N THR A 29 -2.85 -24.14 -0.10
CA THR A 29 -3.64 -23.30 0.80
C THR A 29 -3.38 -21.82 0.50
N LEU A 30 -4.45 -21.05 0.29
CA LEU A 30 -4.38 -19.58 0.29
C LEU A 30 -4.55 -19.10 1.72
N ARG A 31 -3.62 -18.29 2.21
CA ARG A 31 -3.73 -17.67 3.53
C ARG A 31 -4.52 -16.37 3.39
N GLU A 32 -5.58 -16.26 4.16
CA GLU A 32 -6.34 -15.03 4.31
C GLU A 32 -5.83 -14.25 5.53
N GLU A 33 -5.74 -12.93 5.41
CA GLU A 33 -5.51 -12.04 6.53
C GLU A 33 -6.71 -11.09 6.66
N LYS A 34 -7.29 -11.04 7.86
CA LYS A 34 -8.42 -10.16 8.18
C LYS A 34 -7.97 -9.11 9.16
N THR A 35 -8.41 -7.88 8.95
CA THR A 35 -8.16 -6.77 9.88
C THR A 35 -9.38 -5.87 9.89
N ALA A 36 -9.70 -5.30 11.05
CA ALA A 36 -10.79 -4.34 11.20
C ALA A 36 -10.48 -3.07 10.37
N TRP A 37 -11.50 -2.56 9.68
CA TRP A 37 -11.43 -1.31 8.94
C TRP A 37 -12.14 -0.21 9.73
N ALA A 38 -11.35 0.66 10.36
CA ALA A 38 -11.83 1.79 11.17
C ALA A 38 -11.59 3.13 10.46
N ASP A 39 -12.14 4.20 11.01
CA ASP A 39 -12.12 5.54 10.40
C ASP A 39 -10.72 6.20 10.40
N ASP A 40 -9.75 5.59 11.09
CA ASP A 40 -8.36 6.02 11.15
C ASP A 40 -7.43 5.26 10.19
N ARG A 41 -7.96 4.33 9.38
CA ARG A 41 -7.14 3.41 8.58
C ARG A 41 -6.72 3.98 7.25
N VAL A 42 -5.46 3.71 6.87
CA VAL A 42 -4.97 3.95 5.51
C VAL A 42 -4.33 2.67 5.02
N LEU A 43 -4.73 2.17 3.86
CA LEU A 43 -4.10 1.01 3.22
C LEU A 43 -3.43 1.44 1.93
N VAL A 44 -2.13 1.16 1.82
CA VAL A 44 -1.38 1.32 0.59
C VAL A 44 -1.03 -0.04 0.03
N LEU A 45 -1.44 -0.29 -1.21
CA LEU A 45 -1.03 -1.44 -2.02
C LEU A 45 -0.10 -0.96 -3.12
N HIS A 46 0.95 -1.72 -3.43
CA HIS A 46 1.87 -1.35 -4.49
C HIS A 46 2.42 -2.56 -5.23
N SER A 47 2.75 -2.39 -6.52
CA SER A 47 3.54 -3.39 -7.25
C SER A 47 5.00 -3.40 -6.79
N ASP A 48 5.76 -4.41 -7.19
CA ASP A 48 7.20 -4.57 -6.97
C ASP A 48 8.07 -3.58 -7.77
N GLY A 49 7.50 -2.84 -8.73
CA GLY A 49 8.14 -1.64 -9.27
C GLY A 49 8.39 -0.55 -8.21
N LEU A 50 7.59 -0.55 -7.13
CA LEU A 50 7.89 0.20 -5.93
C LEU A 50 8.91 -0.60 -5.06
N PRO A 51 10.07 -0.03 -4.72
CA PRO A 51 11.10 -0.74 -3.97
C PRO A 51 10.56 -1.27 -2.63
N SER A 52 10.81 -2.53 -2.29
CA SER A 52 10.36 -3.14 -1.02
C SER A 52 10.82 -2.40 0.25
N ARG A 53 11.94 -1.68 0.17
CA ARG A 53 12.46 -0.81 1.25
C ARG A 53 11.73 0.52 1.40
N TRP A 54 10.83 0.86 0.48
CA TRP A 54 9.98 2.03 0.63
C TRP A 54 9.15 1.85 1.90
N SER A 55 9.18 2.87 2.75
CA SER A 55 8.32 2.96 3.92
C SER A 55 7.58 4.28 3.84
N PRO A 56 6.25 4.27 3.99
CA PRO A 56 5.49 5.49 4.17
C PRO A 56 5.92 6.20 5.47
N THR A 57 5.82 7.52 5.48
CA THR A 57 6.12 8.36 6.65
C THR A 57 4.91 8.42 7.58
N SER A 58 5.09 8.80 8.84
CA SER A 58 3.97 9.01 9.77
C SER A 58 2.95 10.03 9.26
N ASP A 59 3.39 11.06 8.53
CA ASP A 59 2.51 12.08 7.97
C ASP A 59 1.59 11.56 6.85
N THR A 60 2.00 10.50 6.15
CA THR A 60 1.15 9.83 5.15
C THR A 60 0.09 8.91 5.78
N CYS A 61 0.15 8.69 7.09
CA CYS A 61 -0.90 7.99 7.84
C CYS A 61 -2.02 8.95 8.23
N ARG A 62 -2.68 9.55 7.24
CA ARG A 62 -3.79 10.47 7.48
C ARG A 62 -4.94 10.15 6.52
N PRO A 63 -6.09 9.67 7.02
CA PRO A 63 -7.26 9.42 6.18
C PRO A 63 -7.86 10.71 5.61
N ALA A 64 -7.56 11.87 6.20
CA ALA A 64 -8.03 13.18 5.72
C ALA A 64 -7.36 13.66 4.42
N THR A 65 -6.25 13.04 4.00
CA THR A 65 -5.59 13.37 2.73
C THR A 65 -6.24 12.58 1.60
N ASP A 66 -6.46 13.24 0.46
CA ASP A 66 -6.97 12.57 -0.73
C ASP A 66 -6.10 11.35 -1.09
N PRO A 67 -6.70 10.14 -1.23
CA PRO A 67 -5.95 8.91 -1.50
C PRO A 67 -5.18 8.96 -2.83
N ALA A 68 -5.69 9.67 -3.84
CA ALA A 68 -5.00 9.84 -5.12
C ALA A 68 -3.73 10.70 -4.97
N VAL A 69 -3.77 11.73 -4.11
CA VAL A 69 -2.59 12.54 -3.80
C VAL A 69 -1.55 11.70 -3.07
N THR A 70 -1.97 10.91 -2.09
CA THR A 70 -1.08 9.98 -1.35
C THR A 70 -0.41 8.97 -2.29
N ALA A 71 -1.15 8.43 -3.26
CA ALA A 71 -0.62 7.53 -4.28
C ALA A 71 0.42 8.23 -5.17
N ALA A 72 0.12 9.44 -5.64
CA ALA A 72 1.01 10.22 -6.50
C ALA A 72 2.32 10.60 -5.78
N VAL A 73 2.24 11.03 -4.52
CA VAL A 73 3.43 11.34 -3.70
C VAL A 73 4.27 10.09 -3.45
N THR A 74 3.61 8.95 -3.17
CA THR A 74 4.30 7.65 -3.01
C THR A 74 5.14 7.29 -4.24
N ILE A 75 4.55 7.40 -5.43
CA ILE A 75 5.26 7.15 -6.70
C ILE A 75 6.41 8.14 -6.85
N ARG A 76 6.17 9.44 -6.65
CA ARG A 76 7.19 10.50 -6.78
C ARG A 76 8.40 10.25 -5.87
N ASP A 77 8.18 10.03 -4.58
CA ASP A 77 9.25 9.90 -3.58
C ASP A 77 10.05 8.60 -3.77
N ALA A 78 9.37 7.53 -4.16
CA ALA A 78 10.05 6.29 -4.51
C ALA A 78 10.85 6.41 -5.80
N SER A 79 10.49 7.33 -6.71
CA SER A 79 11.02 7.52 -8.07
C SER A 79 12.35 8.27 -8.20
N SER A 80 13.14 8.38 -7.12
CA SER A 80 14.46 9.04 -7.12
C SER A 80 15.26 8.80 -8.43
N PRO A 81 15.67 9.88 -9.13
CA PRO A 81 16.26 9.80 -10.48
C PRO A 81 17.66 9.17 -10.52
N ALA A 82 18.29 8.97 -9.37
CA ALA A 82 19.58 8.28 -9.24
C ALA A 82 19.46 6.75 -9.32
N ARG A 83 18.34 6.20 -9.80
CA ARG A 83 18.05 4.76 -9.79
C ARG A 83 17.89 4.22 -11.22
N PRO A 84 18.31 2.96 -11.47
CA PRO A 84 18.19 2.33 -12.78
C PRO A 84 16.75 2.24 -13.29
N VAL A 85 16.62 1.94 -14.59
CA VAL A 85 15.35 1.74 -15.32
C VAL A 85 14.37 0.90 -14.49
N ARG A 86 13.14 1.39 -14.39
CA ARG A 86 12.11 0.85 -13.50
C ARG A 86 11.24 -0.19 -14.19
N ASP A 87 10.81 -1.15 -13.38
CA ASP A 87 9.67 -1.99 -13.67
C ASP A 87 8.37 -1.19 -13.52
N ASP A 88 7.28 -1.67 -14.11
CA ASP A 88 5.98 -1.00 -14.07
C ASP A 88 5.50 -0.83 -12.62
N THR A 89 5.20 0.41 -12.24
CA THR A 89 4.82 0.78 -10.86
C THR A 89 3.35 1.15 -10.78
N ALA A 90 2.59 0.41 -9.98
CA ALA A 90 1.22 0.74 -9.62
C ALA A 90 1.11 0.95 -8.10
N VAL A 91 0.34 1.95 -7.69
CA VAL A 91 0.02 2.24 -6.29
C VAL A 91 -1.48 2.47 -6.16
N ALA A 92 -2.11 1.79 -5.20
CA ALA A 92 -3.50 2.02 -4.82
C ALA A 92 -3.56 2.39 -3.34
N VAL A 93 -4.33 3.43 -3.02
CA VAL A 93 -4.52 3.90 -1.64
C VAL A 93 -6.00 3.84 -1.32
N LEU A 94 -6.33 3.23 -0.18
CA LEU A 94 -7.66 3.18 0.37
C LEU A 94 -7.66 3.93 1.70
N VAL A 95 -8.65 4.81 1.84
CA VAL A 95 -9.00 5.51 3.07
C VAL A 95 -10.47 5.25 3.37
N PRO A 96 -10.94 5.42 4.61
CA PRO A 96 -12.32 5.20 4.98
C PRO A 96 -13.18 6.25 4.26
N THR A 97 -14.37 5.86 3.84
CA THR A 97 -15.33 6.82 3.30
C THR A 97 -15.67 7.79 4.43
N PRO A 98 -15.58 9.12 4.21
CA PRO A 98 -16.07 10.08 5.17
C PRO A 98 -17.52 9.75 5.51
N PRO A 99 -17.96 9.86 6.78
CA PRO A 99 -19.37 9.74 7.09
C PRO A 99 -20.14 10.77 6.25
N ASP A 100 -21.32 10.40 5.76
CA ASP A 100 -22.24 11.36 5.13
C ASP A 100 -22.42 12.54 6.09
N GLY A 101 -22.25 13.76 5.55
CA GLY A 101 -22.37 14.98 6.33
C GLY A 101 -23.77 15.12 6.98
N PRO A 102 -23.90 15.96 8.02
CA PRO A 102 -25.18 16.22 8.67
C PRO A 102 -26.24 16.82 7.74
#